data_AF-A0A963XTZ6-F1
#
_entry.id   AF-A0A963XTZ6-F1
#
_cell.length_a   1.000
_cell.length_b   1.000
_cell.length_c   1.000
_cell.angle_alpha   90.00
_cell.angle_beta   90.00
_cell.angle_gamma   90.00
#
_symmetry.space_group_name_H-M   'P 1'
#
loop_
_entity.id
_entity.type
_entity.pdbx_description
1 polymer ?
#
loop_
_entity_poly.entity_id
_entity_poly.type
_entity_poly.pdbx_seq_one_letter_code
_entity_poly.pdbx_strand_id
1 'polypeptide(L)' 'MHDKLPLELEQRIDALERAENQGAGFGPADWVWLLLLGVVGPALLLLWGWQ' A
#
# COMPACT_ATOMS: atom_id res chain seq x y z
N MET A 1 6.92 -30.92 -2.39
CA MET A 1 6.17 -31.36 -1.19
C MET A 1 4.94 -30.47 -1.11
N HIS A 2 3.78 -30.94 -1.58
CA HIS A 2 2.51 -30.23 -1.35
C HIS A 2 2.06 -30.66 0.05
N ASP A 3 2.64 -30.03 1.08
CA ASP A 3 2.05 -30.11 2.40
C ASP A 3 0.70 -29.41 2.31
N LYS A 4 -0.38 -30.14 2.57
CA LYS A 4 -1.72 -29.55 2.61
C LYS A 4 -1.70 -28.43 3.64
N LEU A 5 -2.11 -27.24 3.22
CA LEU A 5 -2.18 -26.11 4.12
C LEU A 5 -3.13 -26.46 5.27
N PRO A 6 -2.82 -26.05 6.50
CA PRO A 6 -3.79 -26.08 7.59
C PRO A 6 -5.12 -25.47 7.12
N LEU A 7 -6.25 -26.13 7.43
CA LEU A 7 -7.59 -25.73 6.97
C LEU A 7 -7.91 -24.25 7.24
N GLU A 8 -7.46 -23.73 8.38
CA GLU A 8 -7.62 -22.32 8.75
C GLU A 8 -6.89 -21.37 7.77
N LEU A 9 -5.70 -21.75 7.29
CA LEU A 9 -4.94 -20.95 6.33
C LEU A 9 -5.60 -20.97 4.96
N GLU A 10 -6.13 -22.11 4.51
CA GLU A 10 -6.90 -22.20 3.27
C GLU A 10 -8.11 -21.25 3.32
N GLN A 11 -8.88 -21.28 4.42
CA GLN A 11 -10.04 -20.40 4.59
C GLN A 11 -9.68 -18.91 4.59
N ARG A 12 -8.54 -18.53 5.16
CA ARG A 12 -8.07 -17.14 5.18
C ARG A 12 -7.60 -16.69 3.79
N ILE A 13 -6.91 -17.57 3.07
CA ILE A 13 -6.49 -17.29 1.69
C ILE A 13 -7.72 -17.09 0.81
N ASP A 14 -8.69 -18.02 0.87
CA ASP A 14 -9.95 -17.91 0.13
C ASP A 14 -10.69 -16.60 0.42
N ALA A 15 -10.65 -16.13 1.68
CA ALA A 15 -11.23 -14.85 2.04
C ALA A 15 -10.48 -13.68 1.41
N LEU A 16 -9.14 -13.67 1.45
CA LEU A 16 -8.31 -12.60 0.90
C LEU A 16 -8.34 -12.53 -0.63
N GLU A 17 -8.51 -13.66 -1.31
CA GLU A 17 -8.55 -13.71 -2.78
C GLU A 17 -9.82 -13.09 -3.38
N ARG A 18 -10.89 -12.95 -2.58
CA ARG A 18 -12.13 -12.31 -3.04
C ARG A 18 -11.87 -10.87 -3.48
N ALA A 19 -12.40 -10.51 -4.65
CA ALA A 19 -12.23 -9.17 -5.23
C ALA A 19 -12.65 -8.04 -4.27
N GLU A 20 -13.71 -8.25 -3.47
CA GLU A 20 -14.18 -7.32 -2.44
C GLU A 20 -13.17 -7.05 -1.31
N ASN A 21 -12.23 -7.98 -1.08
CA ASN A 21 -11.23 -7.92 -0.02
C ASN A 21 -9.84 -7.49 -0.52
N GLN A 22 -9.70 -7.12 -1.80
CA GLN A 22 -8.42 -6.69 -2.36
C GLN A 22 -8.07 -5.22 -2.03
N GLY A 23 -8.94 -4.54 -1.28
CA GLY A 23 -8.77 -3.13 -0.91
C GLY A 23 -8.97 -2.18 -2.09
N ALA A 24 -8.84 -0.88 -1.83
CA ALA A 24 -8.83 0.12 -2.89
C ALA A 24 -7.49 0.07 -3.64
N GLY A 25 -7.56 -0.03 -4.97
CA GLY A 25 -6.38 0.04 -5.82
C GLY A 25 -5.71 1.41 -5.79
N PHE A 26 -4.45 1.47 -6.18
CA PHE A 26 -3.67 2.71 -6.24
C PHE A 26 -4.29 3.67 -7.26
N GLY A 27 -4.79 4.81 -6.79
CA GLY A 27 -5.56 5.77 -7.57
C GLY A 27 -4.85 7.11 -7.78
N PRO A 28 -5.52 8.04 -8.47
CA PRO A 28 -4.98 9.38 -8.73
C PRO A 28 -4.68 10.18 -7.46
N ALA A 29 -5.49 10.01 -6.39
CA ALA A 29 -5.26 10.69 -5.12
C ALA A 29 -3.96 10.20 -4.44
N ASP A 30 -3.64 8.91 -4.55
CA ASP A 30 -2.42 8.35 -3.97
C ASP A 30 -1.17 8.87 -4.68
N TRP A 31 -1.25 9.10 -6.00
CA TRP A 31 -0.18 9.78 -6.76
C TRP A 31 0.07 11.21 -6.27
N VAL A 32 -1.00 11.96 -6.00
CA VAL A 32 -0.88 13.32 -5.47
C VAL A 32 -0.20 13.30 -4.10
N TRP A 33 -0.62 12.40 -3.21
CA TRP A 33 0.01 12.25 -1.90
C TRP A 33 1.46 11.82 -1.99
N LEU A 34 1.80 10.87 -2.85
CA LEU A 34 3.19 10.46 -3.09
C LEU A 34 4.05 11.63 -3.55
N LEU A 35 3.57 12.45 -4.49
CA LEU A 35 4.34 13.61 -4.96
C LEU A 35 4.52 14.66 -3.85
N LEU A 36 3.45 14.96 -3.13
CA LEU A 36 3.47 15.96 -2.07
C LEU A 36 4.39 15.54 -0.92
N LEU A 37 4.27 14.31 -0.44
CA LEU A 37 5.02 13.83 0.71
C LEU A 37 6.43 13.35 0.35
N GLY A 38 6.60 12.78 -0.84
CA GLY A 38 7.88 12.21 -1.27
C GLY A 38 8.83 13.22 -1.92
N VAL A 39 8.31 14.28 -2.53
CA VAL A 39 9.13 15.26 -3.28
C VAL A 39 8.95 16.67 -2.72
N VAL A 40 7.72 17.17 -2.72
CA VAL A 40 7.46 18.59 -2.39
C VAL A 40 7.79 18.89 -0.92
N GLY A 41 7.34 18.05 0.01
CA GLY A 41 7.62 18.19 1.44
C GLY A 41 9.11 18.23 1.75
N PRO A 42 9.90 17.22 1.35
CA PRO A 42 11.35 17.22 1.53
C PRO A 42 12.05 18.43 0.90
N ALA A 43 11.65 18.83 -0.31
CA ALA A 43 12.21 20.02 -0.96
C ALA A 43 11.95 21.29 -0.16
N LEU A 44 10.72 21.47 0.37
CA LEU A 44 10.39 22.61 1.23
C LEU A 44 11.17 22.59 2.54
N LEU A 45 11.36 21.42 3.16
CA LEU A 45 12.16 21.27 4.38
C LEU A 45 13.63 21.63 4.13
N LEU A 46 14.20 21.22 3.00
CA LEU A 46 15.56 21.58 2.61
C LEU A 46 15.70 23.09 2.40
N LEU A 47 14.74 23.71 1.72
CA LEU A 47 14.73 25.17 1.51
C LEU A 47 14.62 25.94 2.81
N TRP A 48 13.80 25.47 3.75
CA TRP A 48 13.66 26.09 5.07
C TRP A 48 14.93 25.89 5.90
N GLY A 49 15.50 24.68 5.95
CA GLY A 49 16.71 24.39 6.72
C GLY A 49 17.98 25.07 6.20
N TRP A 50 17.93 25.66 4.99
CA TRP A 50 19.04 26.41 4.39
C TRP A 50 18.93 27.93 4.56
N GLN A 51 17.87 28.44 5.19
CA GLN A 51 17.82 29.82 5.67
C GLN A 51 18.51 29.95 7.02
#